data_AF-A0A1M7N5D0-F1
#
_entry.id   AF-A0A1M7N5D0-F1
#
_cell.length_a   1.000
_cell.length_b   1.000
_cell.length_c   1.000
_cell.angle_alpha   90.00
_cell.angle_beta   90.00
_cell.angle_gamma   90.00
#
_symmetry.space_group_name_H-M   'P 1'
#
loop_
_entity.id
_entity.type
_entity.pdbx_description
1 polymer ?
#
loop_
_entity_poly.entity_id
_entity_poly.type
_entity_poly.pdbx_seq_one_letter_code
_entity_poly.pdbx_strand_id
1 'polypeptide(L)'
;MIKKGVTIGPQDTDIKSTDKTDILEYNIEEIRGWIIYELNEIEEKINTIITRYFAPEKELEFRTIVLNSSIVSTGAKMKILRNIDTFDNKFISKIQTLVNTRNAFAHLPLTKSAKVNVKNNNGNLVWLLESVTSQLDI
;
A
#
# COMPACT_ATOMS: atom_id res chain seq x y z
N MET A 1 -0.72 -0.38 -54.41
CA MET A 1 0.11 -0.04 -53.23
C MET A 1 -0.73 -0.20 -51.98
N ILE A 2 -0.53 -1.27 -51.21
CA ILE A 2 -1.26 -1.51 -49.96
C ILE A 2 -0.41 -0.91 -48.83
N LYS A 3 -0.93 0.10 -48.13
CA LYS A 3 -0.28 0.66 -46.93
C LYS A 3 -0.39 -0.38 -45.81
N LYS A 4 0.74 -0.96 -45.40
CA LYS A 4 0.82 -1.80 -44.19
C LYS A 4 0.46 -0.93 -42.98
N GLY A 5 -0.56 -1.34 -42.24
CA GLY A 5 -0.89 -0.74 -40.94
C GLY A 5 0.26 -0.95 -39.95
N VAL A 6 0.53 0.07 -39.13
CA VAL A 6 1.48 -0.02 -38.03
C VAL A 6 0.76 -0.69 -36.85
N THR A 7 1.17 -1.90 -36.51
CA THR A 7 0.72 -2.56 -35.28
C THR A 7 1.63 -2.08 -34.15
N ILE A 8 1.11 -1.24 -33.25
CA ILE A 8 1.79 -0.86 -32.01
C ILE A 8 1.33 -1.86 -30.94
N GLY A 9 1.85 -3.09 -31.00
CA GLY A 9 1.74 -4.03 -29.88
C GLY A 9 2.80 -3.69 -28.82
N PRO A 10 2.58 -4.05 -27.54
CA PRO A 10 3.64 -3.92 -26.54
C PRO A 10 4.87 -4.71 -27.02
N GLN A 11 6.03 -4.07 -27.03
CA GLN A 11 7.30 -4.74 -27.31
C GLN A 11 7.73 -5.52 -26.08
N ASP A 12 8.49 -6.61 -26.25
CA ASP A 12 9.02 -7.40 -25.11
C ASP A 12 9.87 -6.55 -24.13
N THR A 13 10.39 -5.40 -24.61
CA THR A 13 11.07 -4.40 -23.78
C THR A 13 10.15 -3.60 -22.85
N ASP A 14 8.84 -3.65 -23.07
CA ASP A 14 7.83 -2.93 -22.28
C ASP A 14 7.54 -3.67 -20.96
N ILE A 15 7.88 -4.96 -20.89
CA ILE A 15 7.83 -5.77 -19.68
C ILE A 15 9.21 -5.70 -19.02
N LYS A 16 9.37 -4.82 -18.03
CA LYS A 16 10.59 -4.79 -17.22
C LYS A 16 10.78 -6.16 -16.56
N SER A 17 11.99 -6.72 -16.66
CA SER A 17 12.34 -7.90 -15.86
C SER A 17 12.09 -7.60 -14.38
N THR A 18 11.40 -8.52 -13.73
CA THR A 18 11.07 -8.49 -12.30
C THR A 18 12.07 -9.28 -11.47
N ASP A 19 13.17 -9.73 -12.07
CA ASP A 19 14.23 -10.45 -11.39
C ASP A 19 14.90 -9.52 -10.38
N LYS A 20 14.49 -9.66 -9.12
CA LYS A 20 15.06 -8.94 -7.99
C LYS A 20 16.36 -9.62 -7.62
N THR A 21 17.43 -8.84 -7.52
CA THR A 21 18.77 -9.34 -7.18
C THR A 21 19.12 -9.11 -5.72
N ASP A 22 18.24 -8.43 -4.96
CA ASP A 22 18.49 -8.00 -3.60
C ASP A 22 17.41 -8.56 -2.65
N ILE A 23 17.86 -9.26 -1.60
CA ILE A 23 17.01 -9.79 -0.51
C ILE A 23 16.18 -8.66 0.14
N LEU A 24 16.71 -7.44 0.15
CA LEU A 24 16.01 -6.27 0.68
C LEU A 24 14.77 -5.91 -0.15
N GLU A 25 14.83 -6.06 -1.47
CA GLU A 25 13.68 -5.81 -2.36
C GLU A 25 12.60 -6.88 -2.21
N TYR A 26 12.97 -8.10 -1.82
CA TYR A 26 12.00 -9.13 -1.41
C TYR A 26 11.34 -8.79 -0.07
N ASN A 27 12.12 -8.44 0.95
CA ASN A 27 11.61 -8.14 2.29
C ASN A 27 10.62 -6.97 2.30
N ILE A 28 10.87 -5.91 1.53
CA ILE A 28 9.97 -4.75 1.49
C ILE A 28 8.65 -5.08 0.80
N GLU A 29 8.71 -5.90 -0.23
CA GLU A 29 7.52 -6.33 -0.98
C GLU A 29 6.69 -7.33 -0.16
N GLU A 30 7.34 -8.16 0.64
CA GLU A 30 6.68 -8.99 1.65
C GLU A 30 5.99 -8.14 2.71
N ILE A 31 6.67 -7.13 3.27
CA ILE A 31 6.08 -6.20 4.25
C ILE A 31 4.89 -5.44 3.64
N ARG A 32 5.00 -4.97 2.39
CA ARG A 32 3.90 -4.32 1.67
C ARG A 32 2.72 -5.27 1.49
N GLY A 33 2.98 -6.49 1.03
CA GLY A 33 1.96 -7.52 0.86
C GLY A 33 1.24 -7.83 2.18
N TRP A 34 2.00 -7.99 3.26
CA TRP A 34 1.47 -8.23 4.60
C TRP A 34 0.62 -7.05 5.10
N ILE A 35 1.09 -5.81 4.95
CA ILE A 35 0.32 -4.61 5.34
C ILE A 35 -0.98 -4.51 4.54
N ILE A 36 -0.95 -4.73 3.22
CA ILE A 36 -2.15 -4.71 2.37
C ILE A 36 -3.14 -5.79 2.81
N TYR A 37 -2.64 -7.00 3.11
CA TYR A 37 -3.47 -8.09 3.61
C TYR A 37 -4.17 -7.72 4.93
N GLU A 38 -3.43 -7.23 5.92
CA GLU A 38 -3.99 -6.81 7.22
C GLU A 38 -5.01 -5.68 7.06
N LEU A 39 -4.78 -4.74 6.15
CA LEU A 39 -5.70 -3.64 5.86
C LEU A 39 -7.00 -4.12 5.21
N ASN A 40 -6.93 -5.11 4.32
CA ASN A 40 -8.12 -5.72 3.72
C ASN A 40 -8.94 -6.46 4.79
N GLU A 41 -8.29 -7.19 5.70
CA GLU A 41 -8.96 -7.85 6.83
C GLU A 41 -9.66 -6.86 7.76
N ILE A 42 -9.03 -5.71 8.04
CA ILE A 42 -9.65 -4.62 8.79
C ILE A 42 -10.87 -4.09 8.04
N GLU A 43 -10.77 -3.85 6.73
CA GLU A 43 -11.87 -3.40 5.88
C GLU A 43 -13.06 -4.39 5.88
N GLU A 44 -12.81 -5.69 5.87
CA GLU A 44 -13.87 -6.70 5.95
C GLU A 44 -14.57 -6.74 7.32
N LYS A 45 -13.82 -6.52 8.41
CA LYS A 45 -14.41 -6.35 9.75
C LYS A 45 -15.31 -5.13 9.81
N ILE A 46 -14.87 -4.02 9.22
CA ILE A 46 -15.68 -2.79 9.11
C ILE A 46 -16.95 -3.05 8.31
N ASN A 47 -16.85 -3.72 7.16
CA ASN A 47 -18.00 -4.09 6.35
C ASN A 47 -19.01 -4.91 7.17
N THR A 48 -18.52 -5.91 7.92
CA THR A 48 -19.35 -6.74 8.79
C THR A 48 -20.07 -5.93 9.87
N ILE A 49 -19.38 -4.98 10.51
CA ILE A 49 -19.98 -4.11 11.53
C ILE A 49 -21.09 -3.25 10.92
N ILE A 50 -20.81 -2.60 9.78
CA ILE A 50 -21.77 -1.72 9.11
C ILE A 50 -23.01 -2.53 8.68
N THR A 51 -22.82 -3.69 8.06
CA THR A 51 -23.91 -4.58 7.66
C THR A 51 -24.77 -4.99 8.85
N ARG A 52 -24.16 -5.41 9.97
CA ARG A 52 -24.90 -5.79 11.18
C ARG A 52 -25.67 -4.63 11.80
N TYR A 53 -25.10 -3.43 11.78
CA TYR A 53 -25.74 -2.24 12.34
C TYR A 53 -27.01 -1.85 11.56
N PHE A 54 -26.92 -1.83 10.23
CA PHE A 54 -28.07 -1.45 9.38
C PHE A 54 -29.07 -2.59 9.15
N ALA A 55 -28.67 -3.84 9.38
CA ALA A 55 -29.49 -5.04 9.19
C ALA A 55 -30.31 -5.02 7.88
N PRO A 56 -29.66 -4.82 6.72
CA PRO A 56 -30.36 -4.72 5.44
C PRO A 56 -31.04 -6.05 5.09
N GLU A 57 -32.26 -5.99 4.53
CA GLU A 57 -32.98 -7.19 4.06
C GLU A 57 -32.18 -7.97 3.01
N LYS A 58 -31.42 -7.26 2.16
CA LYS A 58 -30.55 -7.82 1.12
C LYS A 58 -29.08 -7.72 1.52
N GLU A 59 -28.68 -8.54 2.49
CA GLU A 59 -27.35 -8.48 3.11
C GLU A 59 -26.21 -8.64 2.10
N LEU A 60 -26.34 -9.61 1.19
CA LEU A 60 -25.31 -9.92 0.21
C LEU A 60 -25.10 -8.76 -0.76
N GLU A 61 -26.18 -8.20 -1.30
CA GLU A 61 -26.15 -7.06 -2.22
C GLU A 61 -25.65 -5.80 -1.52
N PHE A 62 -26.07 -5.57 -0.28
CA PHE A 62 -25.55 -4.45 0.50
C PHE A 62 -24.03 -4.57 0.67
N ARG A 63 -23.51 -5.75 1.00
CA ARG A 63 -22.07 -5.96 1.18
C ARG A 63 -21.28 -5.89 -0.13
N THR A 64 -21.79 -6.52 -1.20
CA THR A 64 -21.05 -6.66 -2.47
C THR A 64 -21.17 -5.44 -3.38
N ILE A 65 -22.25 -4.67 -3.27
CA ILE A 65 -22.52 -3.49 -4.08
C ILE A 65 -22.30 -2.23 -3.24
N VAL A 66 -23.09 -2.02 -2.17
CA VAL A 66 -23.04 -0.76 -1.41
C VAL A 66 -21.70 -0.59 -0.69
N LEU A 67 -21.25 -1.62 0.04
CA LEU A 67 -19.97 -1.58 0.76
C LEU A 67 -18.75 -1.92 -0.11
N ASN A 68 -18.93 -2.04 -1.43
CA ASN A 68 -17.80 -2.21 -2.33
C ASN A 68 -16.84 -1.02 -2.23
N SER A 69 -15.54 -1.25 -2.10
CA SER A 69 -14.55 -0.17 -1.94
C SER A 69 -14.44 0.79 -3.13
N SER A 70 -14.92 0.38 -4.31
CA SER A 70 -15.04 1.26 -5.49
C SER A 70 -16.26 2.19 -5.44
N ILE A 71 -17.28 1.85 -4.64
CA ILE A 71 -18.53 2.62 -4.48
C ILE A 71 -18.46 3.45 -3.19
N VAL A 72 -18.15 2.80 -2.06
CA VAL A 72 -17.91 3.44 -0.77
C VAL A 72 -16.48 3.16 -0.36
N SER A 73 -15.62 4.17 -0.45
CA SER A 73 -14.21 4.03 -0.08
C SER A 73 -14.04 3.69 1.41
N THR A 74 -12.90 3.09 1.78
CA THR A 74 -12.57 2.77 3.18
C THR A 74 -12.68 4.02 4.09
N GLY A 75 -12.28 5.19 3.59
CA GLY A 75 -12.43 6.46 4.31
C GLY A 75 -13.89 6.88 4.50
N ALA A 76 -14.78 6.60 3.55
CA ALA A 76 -16.22 6.84 3.72
C ALA A 76 -16.83 5.86 4.73
N LYS A 77 -16.42 4.60 4.74
CA LYS A 77 -16.81 3.61 5.76
C LYS A 77 -16.42 4.05 7.18
N MET A 78 -15.25 4.69 7.36
CA MET A 78 -14.88 5.28 8.65
C MET A 78 -15.84 6.37 9.11
N LYS A 79 -16.34 7.19 8.18
CA LYS A 79 -17.34 8.22 8.50
C LYS A 79 -18.66 7.59 8.93
N ILE A 80 -19.06 6.49 8.29
CA ILE A 80 -20.25 5.72 8.71
C ILE A 80 -20.05 5.21 10.14
N LEU A 81 -18.92 4.55 10.43
CA LEU A 81 -18.61 4.06 11.78
C LEU A 81 -18.65 5.16 12.84
N ARG A 82 -18.22 6.38 12.51
CA ARG A 82 -18.23 7.52 13.45
C ARG A 82 -19.62 7.94 13.89
N ASN A 83 -20.64 7.63 13.09
CA ASN A 83 -22.03 7.93 13.39
C ASN A 83 -22.77 6.74 14.03
N ILE A 84 -22.05 5.67 14.39
CA ILE A 84 -22.59 4.56 15.17
C ILE A 84 -22.23 4.82 16.63
N ASP A 85 -23.24 5.04 17.48
CA ASP A 85 -23.08 5.48 18.89
C ASP A 85 -22.17 4.56 19.74
N THR A 86 -22.02 3.30 19.34
CA THR A 86 -21.21 2.29 20.04
C THR A 86 -19.70 2.52 19.94
N PHE A 87 -19.21 3.29 18.96
CA PHE A 87 -17.77 3.41 18.71
C PHE A 87 -17.18 4.71 19.26
N ASP A 88 -16.09 4.58 20.04
CA ASP A 88 -15.29 5.73 20.46
C ASP A 88 -14.56 6.36 19.26
N ASN A 89 -14.73 7.67 19.12
CA ASN A 89 -14.02 8.49 18.14
C ASN A 89 -12.50 8.28 18.18
N LYS A 90 -11.89 8.07 19.35
CA LYS A 90 -10.44 7.82 19.46
C LYS A 90 -10.04 6.51 18.78
N PHE A 91 -10.86 5.47 18.92
CA PHE A 91 -10.61 4.18 18.27
C PHE A 91 -10.72 4.31 16.76
N ILE A 92 -11.77 4.99 16.27
CA ILE A 92 -11.95 5.23 14.84
C ILE A 92 -10.80 6.05 14.25
N SER A 93 -10.30 7.07 14.96
CA SER A 93 -9.15 7.85 14.51
C SER A 93 -7.87 7.02 14.36
N LYS A 94 -7.65 6.02 15.22
CA LYS A 94 -6.52 5.09 15.08
C LYS A 94 -6.64 4.24 13.83
N ILE A 95 -7.82 3.64 13.59
CA ILE A 95 -8.08 2.87 12.37
C ILE A 95 -7.92 3.76 11.13
N GLN A 96 -8.46 4.97 11.16
CA GLN A 96 -8.37 5.89 10.04
C GLN A 96 -6.92 6.28 9.73
N THR A 97 -6.08 6.46 10.75
CA THR A 97 -4.63 6.71 10.56
C THR A 97 -3.98 5.53 9.84
N LEU A 98 -4.26 4.31 10.29
CA LEU A 98 -3.73 3.08 9.71
C LEU A 98 -4.22 2.88 8.25
N VAL A 99 -5.50 3.16 7.98
CA VAL A 99 -6.05 3.12 6.60
C VAL A 99 -5.43 4.20 5.72
N ASN A 100 -5.20 5.41 6.24
CA ASN A 100 -4.54 6.47 5.46
C ASN A 100 -3.09 6.10 5.12
N THR A 101 -2.39 5.38 6.01
CA THR A 101 -1.04 4.89 5.72
C THR A 101 -1.01 3.85 4.59
N ARG A 102 -2.10 3.14 4.30
CA ARG A 102 -2.20 2.23 3.13
C ARG A 102 -1.76 2.90 1.83
N ASN A 103 -2.30 4.09 1.56
CA ASN A 103 -2.00 4.82 0.34
C ASN A 103 -0.54 5.30 0.32
N ALA A 104 0.02 5.64 1.48
CA ALA A 104 1.46 5.91 1.59
C ALA A 104 2.26 4.64 1.26
N PHE A 105 2.00 3.50 1.90
CA PHE A 105 2.72 2.24 1.65
C PHE A 105 2.64 1.76 0.19
N ALA A 106 1.50 1.95 -0.47
CA ALA A 106 1.31 1.58 -1.87
C ALA A 106 2.08 2.47 -2.86
N HIS A 107 2.44 3.70 -2.47
CA HIS A 107 3.03 4.70 -3.36
C HIS A 107 4.40 5.23 -2.91
N LEU A 108 4.89 4.84 -1.73
CA LEU A 108 6.18 5.28 -1.22
C LEU A 108 7.32 4.72 -2.10
N PRO A 109 8.16 5.57 -2.68
CA PRO A 109 9.35 5.11 -3.39
C PRO A 109 10.33 4.47 -2.40
N LEU A 110 11.04 3.45 -2.86
CA LEU A 110 12.11 2.81 -2.09
C LEU A 110 13.28 3.80 -1.96
N THR A 111 13.43 4.49 -0.84
CA THR A 111 14.63 5.30 -0.58
C THR A 111 15.72 4.40 0.01
N LYS A 112 16.71 4.04 -0.83
CA LYS A 112 17.95 3.39 -0.40
C LYS A 112 18.79 4.46 0.32
N SER A 113 18.98 4.37 1.64
CA SER A 113 19.97 5.20 2.33
C SER A 113 21.25 4.40 2.55
N ALA A 114 22.37 4.88 2.00
CA ALA A 114 23.68 4.27 2.17
C ALA A 114 24.46 5.09 3.21
N LYS A 115 24.90 4.43 4.28
CA LYS A 115 25.83 5.03 5.24
C LYS A 115 27.25 4.77 4.74
N VAL A 116 27.95 5.84 4.36
CA VAL A 116 29.33 5.77 3.86
C VAL A 116 30.25 6.42 4.88
N ASN A 117 31.28 5.70 5.32
CA ASN A 117 32.33 6.24 6.16
C ASN A 117 33.48 6.70 5.26
N VAL A 118 33.86 7.97 5.40
CA VAL A 118 34.93 8.58 4.62
C VAL A 118 36.15 8.70 5.51
N LYS A 119 37.22 7.98 5.15
CA LYS A 119 38.51 8.07 5.86
C LYS A 119 39.51 8.81 4.98
N ASN A 120 40.12 9.86 5.53
CA ASN A 120 41.24 10.54 4.88
C ASN A 120 42.54 9.83 5.29
N ASN A 121 43.21 9.21 4.32
CA ASN A 121 44.48 8.54 4.52
C ASN A 121 45.55 9.32 3.73
N ASN A 122 46.30 10.17 4.43
CA ASN A 122 47.39 10.97 3.86
C ASN A 122 47.01 11.80 2.62
N GLY A 123 45.82 12.41 2.62
CA GLY A 123 45.33 13.25 1.52
C GLY A 123 44.46 12.50 0.50
N ASN A 124 44.39 11.17 0.58
CA ASN A 124 43.47 10.37 -0.24
C ASN A 124 42.20 10.03 0.55
N LEU A 125 41.05 10.43 0.01
CA LEU A 125 39.74 10.06 0.55
C LEU A 125 39.39 8.63 0.13
N VAL A 126 39.22 7.75 1.12
CA VAL A 126 38.76 6.38 0.94
C VAL A 126 37.32 6.27 1.42
N TRP A 127 36.43 5.84 0.53
CA TRP A 127 35.00 5.67 0.76
C TRP A 127 34.71 4.22 1.12
N LEU A 128 34.21 3.97 2.32
CA LEU A 128 33.82 2.64 2.79
C LEU A 128 32.32 2.61 3.05
N LEU A 129 31.60 1.76 2.32
CA LEU A 129 30.18 1.51 2.55
C LEU A 129 30.03 0.73 3.87
N GLU A 130 29.45 1.34 4.90
CA GLU A 130 29.23 0.68 6.20
C GLU A 130 27.96 -0.16 6.19
N SER A 131 26.88 0.38 5.62
CA SER A 131 25.59 -0.31 5.55
C SER A 131 24.67 0.35 4.53
N VAL A 132 23.84 -0.45 3.87
CA VAL A 132 22.66 0.03 3.15
C VAL A 132 21.46 -0.19 4.06
N THR A 133 20.76 0.86 4.43
CA THR A 133 19.51 0.79 5.18
C THR A 133 18.38 1.34 4.31
N SER A 134 17.30 0.59 4.21
CA SER A 134 16.07 1.06 3.61
C SER A 134 15.23 1.63 4.75
N GLN A 135 14.96 2.93 4.72
CA GLN A 135 13.95 3.51 5.59
C GLN A 135 12.71 3.78 4.74
N LEU A 136 11.53 3.43 5.26
CA LEU A 136 10.30 3.99 4.75
C LEU A 136 10.29 5.44 5.23
N ASP A 137 10.28 6.41 4.31
CA ASP A 137 9.95 7.79 4.66
C ASP A 137 8.48 7.80 5.10
N ILE A 138 8.24 7.86 6.41
CA ILE A 138 6.91 7.98 7.05
C ILE A 138 6.64 9.44 7.34
#